data_AF-A0A7C7YBI8-F1
#
_entry.id   AF-A0A7C7YBI8-F1
#
_cell.length_a   1.000
_cell.length_b   1.000
_cell.length_c   1.000
_cell.angle_alpha   90.00
_cell.angle_beta   90.00
_cell.angle_gamma   90.00
#
_symmetry.space_group_name_H-M   'P 1'
#
loop_
_entity.id
_entity.type
_entity.pdbx_description
1 polymer ?
#
loop_
_entity_poly.entity_id
_entity_poly.type
_entity_poly.pdbx_seq_one_letter_code
_entity_poly.pdbx_strand_id
1 'polypeptide(L)'
;GAARETLLEFMRLDATPNVPHPYLDRIFEPIVALIAEGQAAGEIRSDRDAVFLTQMTVGMINSAVTNWLAHPDYAVEEGLLEAMEFAIATLRPTD
;
A
#
# COMPACT_ATOMS: atom_id res chain seq x y z
N GLY A 1 -7.70 -8.81 17.41
CA GLY A 1 -6.34 -8.45 17.86
C GLY A 1 -6.11 -6.96 17.67
N ALA A 2 -5.16 -6.38 18.40
CA ALA A 2 -4.84 -4.94 18.33
C ALA A 2 -4.54 -4.46 16.91
N ALA A 3 -3.89 -5.28 16.07
CA ALA A 3 -3.63 -4.94 14.66
C ALA A 3 -4.91 -4.73 13.84
N ARG A 4 -5.94 -5.55 14.06
CA ARG A 4 -7.25 -5.41 13.40
C ARG A 4 -7.95 -4.13 13.82
N GLU A 5 -7.90 -3.76 15.09
CA GLU A 5 -8.50 -2.51 15.57
C GLU A 5 -7.77 -1.27 15.02
N THR A 6 -6.44 -1.30 14.97
CA THR A 6 -5.65 -0.22 14.37
C THR A 6 -5.95 -0.04 12.87
N LEU A 7 -6.06 -1.15 12.12
CA LEU A 7 -6.41 -1.10 10.70
C LEU A 7 -7.86 -0.63 10.47
N LEU A 8 -8.80 -1.08 11.31
CA LEU A 8 -10.18 -0.62 11.27
C LEU A 8 -10.28 0.86 11.61
N GLU A 9 -9.54 1.36 12.59
CA GLU A 9 -9.52 2.79 12.94
C GLU A 9 -8.93 3.62 11.80
N PHE A 10 -7.84 3.14 11.17
CA PHE A 10 -7.27 3.76 9.99
C PHE A 10 -8.28 3.86 8.84
N MET A 11 -9.01 2.77 8.55
CA MET A 11 -10.07 2.78 7.54
C MET A 11 -11.31 3.59 7.94
N ARG A 12 -11.62 3.69 9.24
CA ARG A 12 -12.73 4.49 9.74
C ARG A 12 -12.46 5.98 9.57
N LEU A 13 -11.18 6.38 9.65
CA LEU A 13 -10.72 7.71 9.27
C LEU A 13 -10.83 7.94 7.74
N ASP A 14 -10.69 6.88 6.92
CA ASP A 14 -10.88 6.91 5.46
C ASP A 14 -12.35 6.85 5.01
N ALA A 15 -13.29 6.36 5.82
CA ALA A 15 -14.67 6.08 5.40
C ALA A 15 -15.60 7.30 5.27
N THR A 16 -15.08 8.50 5.03
CA THR A 16 -15.92 9.69 4.79
C THR A 16 -16.24 9.81 3.30
N PRO A 17 -17.47 9.48 2.84
CA PRO A 17 -17.76 9.47 1.41
C PRO A 17 -17.85 10.92 0.89
N ASN A 18 -17.24 11.19 -0.27
CA ASN A 18 -17.28 12.46 -1.03
C ASN A 18 -16.32 13.61 -0.64
N VAL A 19 -15.15 13.33 -0.05
CA VAL A 19 -14.08 14.33 0.02
C VAL A 19 -12.81 13.77 -0.63
N PRO A 20 -12.11 14.51 -1.52
CA PRO A 20 -10.77 14.12 -1.96
C PRO A 20 -9.90 14.06 -0.71
N HIS A 21 -9.50 12.86 -0.27
CA HIS A 21 -8.80 12.66 0.99
C HIS A 21 -7.43 13.36 0.97
N PRO A 22 -7.27 14.54 1.60
CA PRO A 22 -6.02 15.31 1.51
C PRO A 22 -4.84 14.61 2.19
N TYR A 23 -5.15 13.60 3.02
CA TYR A 23 -4.18 12.77 3.72
C TYR A 23 -3.59 11.67 2.85
N LEU A 24 -4.34 11.16 1.86
CA LEU A 24 -3.81 10.14 0.95
C LEU A 24 -2.73 10.75 0.06
N ASP A 25 -2.94 11.94 -0.51
CA ASP A 25 -1.91 12.69 -1.25
C ASP A 25 -0.66 12.94 -0.39
N ARG A 26 -0.86 13.26 0.90
CA ARG A 26 0.23 13.52 1.87
C ARG A 26 1.04 12.28 2.24
N ILE A 27 0.46 11.09 2.13
CA ILE A 27 1.15 9.79 2.28
C ILE A 27 1.72 9.33 0.94
N PHE A 28 1.11 9.75 -0.17
CA PHE A 28 1.49 9.37 -1.52
C PHE A 28 2.82 9.99 -1.94
N GLU A 29 2.99 11.30 -1.77
CA GLU A 29 4.20 12.03 -2.18
C GLU A 29 5.48 11.44 -1.58
N PRO A 30 5.55 11.13 -0.26
CA PRO A 30 6.72 10.45 0.31
C PRO A 30 7.02 9.08 -0.30
N ILE A 31 6.00 8.29 -0.63
CA ILE A 31 6.20 6.95 -1.21
C ILE A 31 6.66 7.08 -2.67
N VAL A 32 6.13 8.05 -3.41
CA VAL A 32 6.61 8.38 -4.77
C VAL A 32 8.10 8.75 -4.72
N ALA A 33 8.49 9.60 -3.77
CA ALA A 33 9.89 10.00 -3.60
C ALA A 33 10.79 8.78 -3.29
N LEU A 34 10.36 7.91 -2.36
CA LEU A 34 11.10 6.70 -2.01
C LEU A 34 11.26 5.75 -3.21
N ILE A 35 10.20 5.57 -4.01
CA ILE A 35 10.27 4.75 -5.22
C ILE A 35 11.22 5.38 -6.25
N ALA A 36 11.16 6.70 -6.45
CA ALA A 36 12.06 7.39 -7.37
C ALA A 36 13.53 7.30 -6.94
N GLU A 37 13.81 7.39 -5.64
CA GLU A 37 15.15 7.17 -5.08
C GLU A 37 15.65 5.74 -5.35
N GLY A 38 14.81 4.73 -5.10
CA GLY A 38 15.14 3.33 -5.39
C GLY A 38 15.35 3.06 -6.89
N GLN A 39 14.60 3.73 -7.76
CA GLN A 39 14.81 3.66 -9.22
C GLN A 39 16.16 4.27 -9.61
N ALA A 40 16.53 5.43 -9.04
CA ALA A 40 17.82 6.05 -9.28
C ALA A 40 19.00 5.21 -8.77
N ALA A 41 18.80 4.46 -7.70
CA ALA A 41 19.77 3.52 -7.15
C ALA A 41 19.83 2.16 -7.89
N GLY A 42 18.89 1.89 -8.81
CA GLY A 42 18.77 0.59 -9.47
C GLY A 42 18.21 -0.52 -8.59
N GLU A 43 17.64 -0.17 -7.44
CA GLU A 43 17.04 -1.10 -6.47
C GLU A 43 15.57 -1.41 -6.78
N ILE A 44 14.91 -0.56 -7.57
CA ILE A 44 13.53 -0.69 -8.01
C ILE A 44 13.48 -0.68 -9.55
N ARG A 45 12.57 -1.46 -10.13
CA ARG A 45 12.29 -1.45 -11.57
C ARG A 45 12.04 -0.05 -12.11
N SER A 46 12.62 0.26 -13.27
CA SER A 46 12.54 1.56 -13.93
C SER A 46 11.78 1.55 -15.25
N ASP A 47 11.12 0.44 -15.60
CA ASP A 47 10.30 0.30 -16.81
C ASP A 47 8.95 1.03 -16.72
N ARG A 48 8.58 1.54 -15.54
CA ARG A 48 7.39 2.35 -15.26
C ARG A 48 7.75 3.54 -14.38
N ASP A 49 6.96 4.61 -14.44
CA ASP A 49 7.19 5.78 -13.60
C ASP A 49 6.88 5.52 -12.12
N ALA A 50 7.57 6.24 -11.23
CA ALA A 50 7.43 6.07 -9.78
C ALA A 50 5.99 6.29 -9.29
N VAL A 51 5.24 7.23 -9.87
CA VAL A 51 3.86 7.52 -9.48
C VAL A 51 2.96 6.32 -9.77
N PHE A 52 3.08 5.73 -10.96
CA PHE A 52 2.37 4.52 -11.34
C PHE A 52 2.69 3.35 -10.40
N LEU A 53 3.98 3.12 -10.10
CA LEU A 53 4.40 2.05 -9.19
C LEU A 53 3.87 2.25 -7.77
N THR A 54 3.81 3.49 -7.28
CA THR A 54 3.16 3.82 -6.00
C THR A 54 1.66 3.50 -6.04
N GLN A 55 0.95 3.91 -7.09
CA GLN A 55 -0.48 3.63 -7.27
C GLN A 55 -0.79 2.14 -7.25
N MET A 56 -0.02 1.35 -7.99
CA MET A 56 -0.22 -0.09 -8.04
C MET A 56 0.07 -0.76 -6.69
N THR A 57 1.15 -0.37 -6.03
CA THR A 57 1.54 -0.91 -4.71
C THR A 57 0.51 -0.60 -3.64
N VAL A 58 0.15 0.68 -3.49
CA VAL A 58 -0.81 1.13 -2.47
C VAL A 58 -2.21 0.59 -2.74
N GLY A 59 -2.64 0.59 -4.01
CA GLY A 59 -3.94 0.05 -4.41
C GLY A 59 -4.09 -1.44 -4.10
N MET A 60 -3.03 -2.23 -4.34
CA MET A 60 -3.01 -3.66 -4.03
C MET A 60 -3.17 -3.92 -2.54
N ILE A 61 -2.41 -3.22 -1.69
CA ILE A 61 -2.48 -3.37 -0.23
C ILE A 61 -3.85 -2.93 0.29
N ASN A 62 -4.35 -1.78 -0.17
CA ASN A 62 -5.65 -1.27 0.24
C ASN A 62 -6.79 -2.25 -0.11
N SER A 63 -6.75 -2.82 -1.32
CA SER A 63 -7.74 -3.83 -1.74
C SER A 63 -7.69 -5.09 -0.88
N ALA A 64 -6.48 -5.56 -0.54
CA ALA A 64 -6.30 -6.74 0.29
C ALA A 64 -6.85 -6.52 1.71
N VAL A 65 -6.42 -5.42 2.36
CA VAL A 65 -6.88 -5.04 3.70
C VAL A 65 -8.40 -4.85 3.76
N THR A 66 -8.98 -4.16 2.78
CA THR A 66 -10.43 -3.95 2.70
C THR A 66 -11.18 -5.29 2.64
N ASN A 67 -10.70 -6.23 1.83
CA ASN A 67 -11.31 -7.55 1.72
C ASN A 67 -11.17 -8.36 3.01
N TRP A 68 -10.00 -8.35 3.65
CA TRP A 68 -9.77 -9.09 4.90
C TRP A 68 -10.64 -8.60 6.04
N LEU A 69 -10.85 -7.28 6.14
CA LEU A 69 -11.67 -6.71 7.20
C LEU A 69 -13.16 -7.05 7.06
N ALA A 70 -13.62 -7.39 5.84
CA ALA A 70 -14.94 -7.95 5.58
C ALA A 70 -15.10 -9.41 6.03
N HIS A 71 -14.00 -10.12 6.35
CA HIS A 71 -13.98 -11.53 6.73
C HIS A 71 -13.47 -11.69 8.17
N PRO A 72 -14.35 -11.93 9.17
CA PRO A 72 -13.97 -11.89 10.59
C PRO A 72 -12.93 -12.94 11.01
N ASP A 73 -12.86 -14.06 10.30
CA ASP A 73 -11.94 -15.17 10.60
C ASP A 73 -10.61 -15.05 9.84
N TYR A 74 -10.41 -14.02 9.03
CA TYR A 74 -9.16 -13.85 8.28
C TYR A 74 -8.02 -13.42 9.20
N ALA A 75 -6.87 -14.10 9.09
CA ALA A 75 -5.65 -13.81 9.83
C ALA A 75 -4.95 -12.55 9.26
N VAL A 76 -5.45 -11.37 9.61
CA VAL A 76 -4.98 -10.07 9.07
C VAL A 76 -3.48 -9.85 9.28
N GLU A 77 -2.92 -10.29 10.42
CA GLU A 77 -1.49 -10.10 10.72
C GLU A 77 -0.60 -10.91 9.76
N GLU A 78 -0.95 -12.17 9.50
CA GLU A 78 -0.24 -13.03 8.55
C GLU A 78 -0.42 -12.52 7.11
N GLY A 79 -1.66 -12.18 6.74
CA GLY A 79 -1.96 -11.66 5.40
C GLY A 79 -1.25 -10.35 5.09
N LEU A 80 -1.12 -9.45 6.07
CA LEU A 80 -0.41 -8.17 5.88
C LEU A 80 1.07 -8.40 5.57
N LEU A 81 1.72 -9.33 6.27
CA LEU A 81 3.12 -9.67 6.03
C LEU A 81 3.31 -10.23 4.61
N GLU A 82 2.48 -11.19 4.22
CA GLU A 82 2.52 -11.78 2.87
C GLU A 82 2.25 -10.74 1.76
N ALA A 83 1.26 -9.86 1.95
CA ALA A 83 0.93 -8.83 0.96
C ALA A 83 2.04 -7.79 0.81
N MET A 84 2.72 -7.42 1.91
CA MET A 84 3.86 -6.50 1.86
C MET A 84 5.06 -7.13 1.15
N GLU A 85 5.38 -8.40 1.46
CA GLU A 85 6.43 -9.14 0.76
C GLU A 85 6.13 -9.25 -0.74
N PHE A 86 4.89 -9.57 -1.09
CA PHE A 86 4.45 -9.64 -2.48
C PHE A 86 4.55 -8.27 -3.18
N ALA A 87 4.06 -7.21 -2.55
CA ALA A 87 4.13 -5.86 -3.09
C ALA A 87 5.59 -5.43 -3.36
N ILE A 88 6.51 -5.68 -2.42
CA ILE A 88 7.95 -5.42 -2.59
C ILE A 88 8.50 -6.24 -3.76
N ALA A 89 8.11 -7.51 -3.90
CA ALA A 89 8.56 -8.35 -5.00
C ALA A 89 8.16 -7.77 -6.37
N THR A 90 7.00 -7.11 -6.49
CA THR A 90 6.56 -6.47 -7.74
C THR A 90 7.39 -5.25 -8.15
N LEU A 91 8.11 -4.65 -7.19
CA LEU A 91 8.96 -3.48 -7.37
C LEU A 91 10.41 -3.84 -7.71
N ARG A 92 10.81 -5.11 -7.56
CA ARG A 92 12.19 -5.54 -7.84
C ARG A 92 12.60 -5.21 -9.28
N PRO A 93 13.88 -4.92 -9.54
CA PRO A 93 14.38 -4.68 -10.88
C PRO A 93 14.04 -5.85 -11.80
N THR A 94 13.64 -5.51 -13.02
CA THR A 94 13.49 -6.49 -14.10
C THR A 94 14.81 -6.52 -14.86
N ASP A 95 15.49 -7.66 -14.85
CA ASP A 95 16.69 -7.90 -15.66
C ASP A 95 16.43 -7.73 -17.17
#